data_AF-A0A822BRY6-F1
#
_entry.id   AF-A0A822BRY6-F1
#
_cell.length_a   1.000
_cell.length_b   1.000
_cell.length_c   1.000
_cell.angle_alpha   90.00
_cell.angle_beta   90.00
_cell.angle_gamma   90.00
#
_symmetry.space_group_name_H-M   'P 1'
#
loop_
_entity.id
_entity.type
_entity.pdbx_description
1 polymer ?
#
loop_
_entity_poly.entity_id
_entity_poly.type
_entity_poly.pdbx_seq_one_letter_code
_entity_poly.pdbx_strand_id
1 'polypeptide(L)'
;MQLQAYKWKRDRKMTLQLLSITLLYVILWMPLNLTLVINLFWLPYFLIEEQVNYTYLMPFIVQLLYPFVAFLSYPKLWRKHRRIFPHTMTAGHSIQHDLIKLTRIRNNN
;
A
#
# COMPACT_ATOMS: atom_id res chain seq x y z
N MET A 1 20.48 21.69 16.56
CA MET A 1 19.28 22.06 15.75
C MET A 1 18.92 21.07 14.63
N GLN A 2 19.84 20.25 14.07
CA GLN A 2 19.52 19.36 12.94
C GLN A 2 18.50 18.22 13.24
N LEU A 3 18.37 17.78 14.49
CA LEU A 3 17.43 16.72 14.88
C LEU A 3 15.94 17.13 14.78
N GLN A 4 15.62 18.43 14.95
CA GLN A 4 14.24 18.93 14.83
C GLN A 4 13.75 18.93 13.37
N ALA A 5 14.61 19.32 12.42
CA ALA A 5 14.28 19.31 11.00
C ALA A 5 14.00 17.89 10.47
N TYR A 6 14.70 16.88 11.01
CA TYR A 6 14.48 15.48 10.64
C TYR A 6 13.15 14.92 11.21
N LYS A 7 12.81 15.24 12.47
CA LYS A 7 11.51 14.88 13.06
C LYS A 7 10.36 15.46 12.25
N TRP A 8 10.43 16.75 11.91
CA TRP A 8 9.40 17.43 11.12
C TRP A 8 9.13 16.77 9.77
N LYS A 9 10.19 16.41 9.02
CA LYS A 9 10.06 15.73 7.72
C LYS A 9 9.43 14.34 7.86
N ARG A 10 9.73 13.63 8.96
CA ARG A 10 9.14 12.31 9.23
C ARG A 10 7.66 12.41 9.56
N ASP A 11 7.29 13.36 10.42
CA ASP A 11 5.93 13.50 10.90
C ASP A 11 5.01 13.95 9.75
N ARG A 12 5.45 14.87 8.89
CA ARG A 12 4.71 15.30 7.70
C ARG A 12 4.40 14.14 6.73
N LYS A 13 5.32 13.17 6.59
CA LYS A 13 5.08 11.97 5.77
C LYS A 13 4.04 11.04 6.39
N MET A 14 4.03 10.89 7.72
CA MET A 14 3.00 10.10 8.40
C MET A 14 1.62 10.77 8.29
N THR A 15 1.54 12.09 8.45
CA THR A 15 0.27 12.81 8.31
C THR A 15 -0.29 12.69 6.89
N LEU A 16 0.57 12.80 5.87
CA LEU A 16 0.14 12.64 4.48
C LEU A 16 -0.38 11.22 4.19
N GLN A 17 0.24 10.20 4.80
CA GLN A 17 -0.23 8.82 4.71
C GLN A 17 -1.58 8.64 5.38
N LEU A 18 -1.74 9.18 6.60
CA LEU A 18 -3.00 9.12 7.31
C LEU A 18 -4.10 9.82 6.50
N LEU A 19 -3.82 11.01 5.97
CA LEU A 19 -4.74 11.75 5.11
C LEU A 19 -5.15 10.95 3.87
N SER A 20 -4.20 10.27 3.23
CA SER A 20 -4.48 9.41 2.07
C SER A 20 -5.39 8.24 2.42
N ILE A 21 -5.19 7.61 3.58
CA ILE A 21 -6.04 6.52 4.07
C ILE A 21 -7.45 7.05 4.33
N THR A 22 -7.54 8.18 5.03
CA THR A 22 -8.83 8.80 5.36
C THR A 22 -9.59 9.20 4.10
N LEU A 23 -8.92 9.80 3.11
CA LEU A 23 -9.53 10.14 1.82
C LEU A 23 -10.05 8.89 1.09
N LEU A 24 -9.23 7.84 1.03
CA LEU A 24 -9.63 6.60 0.36
C LEU A 24 -10.82 5.94 1.06
N TYR A 25 -10.83 5.96 2.39
CA TYR A 25 -11.95 5.46 3.20
C TYR A 25 -13.22 6.26 2.93
N VAL A 26 -13.13 7.60 2.94
CA VAL A 26 -14.27 8.47 2.63
C VAL A 26 -14.79 8.18 1.23
N ILE A 27 -13.92 8.08 0.21
CA ILE A 27 -14.34 7.78 -1.18
C ILE A 27 -15.03 6.42 -1.29
N LEU A 28 -14.53 5.38 -0.62
CA LEU A 28 -15.18 4.05 -0.63
C LEU A 28 -16.53 4.05 0.08
N TRP A 29 -16.68 4.79 1.17
CA TRP A 29 -17.92 4.84 1.96
C TRP A 29 -18.94 5.85 1.43
N MET A 30 -18.51 6.86 0.69
CA MET A 30 -19.37 7.90 0.13
C MET A 30 -20.51 7.35 -0.73
N PRO A 31 -20.29 6.42 -1.69
CA PRO A 31 -21.41 5.86 -2.48
C PRO A 31 -22.43 5.15 -1.59
N LEU A 32 -21.99 4.39 -0.60
CA LEU A 32 -22.90 3.69 0.33
C LEU A 32 -23.76 4.67 1.13
N ASN A 33 -23.14 5.71 1.71
CA ASN A 33 -23.85 6.73 2.46
C ASN A 33 -24.79 7.55 1.58
N LEU A 34 -24.38 7.85 0.35
CA LEU A 34 -25.20 8.58 -0.62
C LEU A 34 -26.46 7.78 -0.98
N THR A 35 -26.35 6.47 -1.24
CA THR A 35 -27.52 5.60 -1.49
C THR A 35 -28.45 5.56 -0.28
N LEU A 36 -27.90 5.53 0.93
CA LEU A 36 -28.66 5.52 2.19
C LEU A 36 -29.44 6.82 2.39
N VAL A 37 -28.81 7.97 2.12
CA VAL A 37 -29.43 9.30 2.15
C VAL A 37 -30.53 9.40 1.09
N ILE A 38 -30.27 8.97 -0.15
CA ILE A 38 -31.27 8.98 -1.22
C ILE A 38 -32.49 8.13 -0.85
N ASN A 39 -32.28 6.94 -0.29
CA ASN A 39 -33.37 6.07 0.20
C ASN A 39 -34.20 6.77 1.30
N LEU A 40 -33.54 7.46 2.24
CA LEU A 40 -34.20 8.15 3.34
C LEU A 40 -35.11 9.30 2.87
N PHE A 41 -34.71 10.03 1.82
CA PHE A 41 -35.42 11.24 1.39
C PHE A 41 -36.37 11.05 0.19
N TRP A 42 -36.10 10.12 -0.73
CA TRP A 42 -36.75 10.15 -2.04
C TRP A 42 -37.92 9.18 -2.23
N LEU A 43 -37.96 8.02 -1.56
CA LEU A 43 -39.09 7.06 -1.41
C LEU A 43 -38.52 5.62 -1.29
N PRO A 44 -39.14 4.74 -0.47
CA PRO A 44 -38.69 3.35 -0.25
C PRO A 44 -38.72 2.46 -1.51
N TYR A 45 -39.35 2.91 -2.60
CA TYR A 45 -39.46 2.16 -3.86
C TYR A 45 -38.27 2.36 -4.81
N PHE A 46 -37.33 3.25 -4.47
CA PHE A 46 -36.15 3.47 -5.32
C PHE A 46 -35.23 2.24 -5.35
N LEU A 47 -35.19 1.45 -4.26
CA LEU A 47 -34.52 0.15 -4.24
C LEU A 47 -35.41 -0.93 -4.87
N ILE A 48 -35.44 -0.94 -6.20
CA ILE A 48 -35.85 -2.12 -6.98
C ILE A 48 -34.83 -3.25 -6.69
N GLU A 49 -35.25 -4.51 -6.67
CA GLU A 49 -34.45 -5.69 -6.25
C GLU A 49 -33.01 -5.74 -6.82
N GLU A 50 -32.84 -5.28 -8.06
CA GLU A 50 -31.53 -5.13 -8.72
C GLU A 50 -30.56 -4.20 -7.94
N GLN A 51 -31.03 -3.05 -7.46
CA GLN A 51 -30.20 -2.09 -6.72
C GLN A 51 -29.85 -2.56 -5.31
N VAL A 52 -30.70 -3.39 -4.71
CA VAL A 52 -30.43 -4.04 -3.41
C VAL A 52 -29.19 -4.92 -3.54
N ASN A 53 -29.09 -5.71 -4.62
CA ASN A 53 -27.93 -6.58 -4.86
C ASN A 53 -26.62 -5.81 -4.98
N TYR A 54 -26.58 -4.70 -5.75
CA TYR A 54 -25.38 -3.88 -5.85
C TYR A 54 -25.03 -3.19 -4.52
N THR A 55 -26.04 -2.75 -3.77
CA THR A 55 -25.84 -2.11 -2.46
C THR A 55 -25.29 -3.10 -1.43
N TYR A 56 -25.73 -4.35 -1.48
CA TYR A 56 -25.19 -5.43 -0.63
C TYR A 56 -23.78 -5.86 -1.04
N LEU A 57 -23.46 -5.85 -2.34
CA LEU A 57 -22.14 -6.27 -2.85
C LEU A 57 -21.02 -5.25 -2.52
N MET A 58 -21.36 -3.96 -2.50
CA MET A 58 -20.43 -2.86 -2.23
C MET A 58 -19.60 -3.02 -0.94
N PRO A 59 -20.20 -3.28 0.25
CA PRO A 59 -19.44 -3.47 1.48
C PRO A 59 -18.53 -4.71 1.46
N PHE A 60 -18.89 -5.78 0.72
CA PHE A 60 -17.99 -6.93 0.54
C PHE A 60 -16.74 -6.56 -0.27
N ILE A 61 -16.91 -5.77 -1.33
CA ILE A 61 -15.78 -5.25 -2.12
C ILE A 61 -14.90 -4.35 -1.25
N VAL A 62 -15.50 -3.50 -0.42
CA VAL A 62 -14.76 -2.64 0.54
C VAL A 62 -13.95 -3.48 1.53
N GLN A 63 -14.54 -4.55 2.10
CA GLN A 63 -13.84 -5.46 3.00
C GLN A 63 -12.71 -6.23 2.30
N LEU A 64 -12.91 -6.62 1.03
CA LEU A 64 -11.88 -7.27 0.22
C LEU A 64 -10.71 -6.32 -0.08
N LEU A 65 -10.99 -5.03 -0.33
CA LEU A 65 -9.97 -4.01 -0.60
C LEU A 65 -9.20 -3.59 0.67
N TYR A 66 -9.80 -3.73 1.85
CA TYR A 66 -9.22 -3.32 3.12
C TYR A 66 -7.77 -3.80 3.37
N PRO A 67 -7.43 -5.10 3.17
CA PRO A 67 -6.05 -5.58 3.31
C PRO A 67 -5.11 -4.94 2.29
N PHE A 68 -5.55 -4.69 1.05
CA PHE A 68 -4.72 -4.05 0.03
C PHE A 68 -4.43 -2.58 0.36
N VAL A 69 -5.45 -1.86 0.84
CA VAL A 69 -5.30 -0.48 1.29
C VAL A 69 -4.38 -0.40 2.51
N ALA A 70 -4.54 -1.30 3.48
CA ALA A 70 -3.65 -1.40 4.63
C ALA A 70 -2.21 -1.73 4.22
N PHE A 71 -2.05 -2.61 3.22
CA PHE A 71 -0.75 -3.00 2.68
C PHE A 71 -0.03 -1.85 1.98
N LEU A 72 -0.74 -1.09 1.12
CA LEU A 72 -0.21 0.10 0.44
C LEU A 72 0.12 1.23 1.41
N SER A 73 -0.65 1.35 2.48
CA SER A 73 -0.50 2.41 3.49
C SER A 73 0.67 2.17 4.45
N TYR A 74 1.17 0.93 4.56
CA TYR A 74 2.35 0.59 5.34
C TYR A 74 3.60 0.48 4.46
N PRO A 75 4.31 1.60 4.15
CA PRO A 75 5.54 1.56 3.36
C PRO A 75 6.65 0.73 4.03
N LYS A 76 6.61 0.58 5.35
CA LYS A 76 7.55 -0.26 6.11
C LYS A 76 7.32 -1.75 5.82
N LEU A 77 6.08 -2.16 5.61
CA LEU A 77 5.72 -3.53 5.25
C LEU A 77 6.10 -3.81 3.79
N TRP A 78 5.87 -2.85 2.88
CA TRP A 78 6.35 -2.93 1.49
C TRP A 78 7.88 -3.08 1.39
N ARG A 79 8.64 -2.29 2.17
CA ARG A 79 10.11 -2.42 2.25
C ARG A 79 10.54 -3.75 2.86
N LYS A 80 9.76 -4.34 3.77
CA LYS A 80 10.03 -5.66 4.34
C LYS A 80 9.70 -6.76 3.32
N HIS A 81 8.64 -6.63 2.53
CA HIS A 81 8.27 -7.63 1.54
C HIS A 81 9.28 -7.71 0.38
N ARG A 82 9.87 -6.58 -0.02
CA ARG A 82 11.02 -6.54 -0.94
C ARG A 82 12.27 -7.27 -0.43
N ARG A 83 12.39 -7.53 0.89
CA ARG A 83 13.47 -8.38 1.43
C ARG A 83 13.11 -9.86 1.44
N ILE A 84 11.82 -10.19 1.43
CA ILE A 84 11.31 -11.57 1.45
C ILE A 84 11.29 -12.17 0.04
N PHE A 85 11.19 -11.33 -1.00
CA PHE A 85 11.55 -11.68 -2.37
C PHE A 85 12.93 -11.11 -2.71
N PRO A 86 14.03 -11.72 -2.22
CA PRO A 86 15.33 -11.40 -2.77
C PRO A 86 15.30 -11.83 -4.24
N HIS A 87 15.29 -10.85 -5.14
CA HIS A 87 15.72 -11.06 -6.51
C HIS A 87 17.04 -11.84 -6.46
N THR A 88 17.09 -12.95 -7.17
CA THR A 88 18.21 -13.86 -7.45
C THR A 88 19.38 -13.18 -8.18
N MET A 89 19.75 -11.95 -7.81
CA MET A 89 20.77 -11.13 -8.48
C MET A 89 21.89 -10.70 -7.52
N THR A 90 22.42 -11.64 -6.74
CA THR A 90 23.70 -11.46 -6.01
C THR A 90 24.71 -12.57 -6.30
N ALA A 91 24.52 -13.38 -7.33
CA ALA A 91 25.52 -14.37 -7.76
C ALA A 91 26.67 -13.74 -8.58
N GLY A 92 26.48 -12.56 -9.18
CA GLY A 92 27.48 -11.92 -10.05
C GLY A 92 28.62 -11.19 -9.33
N HIS A 93 28.39 -10.69 -8.11
CA HIS A 93 29.40 -9.86 -7.43
C HIS A 93 30.45 -10.69 -6.67
N SER A 94 30.10 -11.90 -6.20
CA SER A 94 31.04 -12.78 -5.50
C SER A 94 32.09 -13.38 -6.45
N ILE A 95 31.68 -13.77 -7.67
CA ILE A 95 32.58 -14.40 -8.65
C ILE A 95 33.65 -13.42 -9.14
N GLN A 96 33.30 -12.13 -9.26
CA GLN A 96 34.25 -11.11 -9.71
C GLN A 96 35.37 -10.86 -8.68
N HIS A 97 35.04 -10.95 -7.38
CA HIS A 97 36.03 -10.79 -6.32
C HIS A 97 37.01 -11.97 -6.23
N ASP A 98 36.54 -13.19 -6.50
CA ASP A 98 37.39 -14.39 -6.53
C ASP A 98 38.28 -14.45 -7.78
N LEU A 99 37.77 -14.05 -8.95
CA LEU A 99 38.58 -13.99 -10.17
C LEU A 99 39.72 -12.97 -10.09
N ILE A 100 39.49 -11.82 -9.44
CA ILE A 100 40.52 -10.79 -9.19
C ILE A 100 41.58 -11.31 -8.19
N LYS A 101 41.17 -12.11 -7.20
CA LYS A 101 42.10 -12.73 -6.24
C LYS A 101 42.98 -13.77 -6.93
N LEU A 102 42.40 -14.61 -7.78
CA LEU A 102 43.12 -15.64 -8.53
C LEU A 102 44.09 -15.05 -9.56
N THR A 103 43.71 -13.97 -10.26
CA THR A 103 44.63 -13.27 -11.17
C THR A 103 45.79 -12.59 -10.46
N ARG A 104 45.58 -12.08 -9.24
CA ARG A 104 46.66 -11.49 -8.43
C ARG A 104 47.65 -12.53 -7.91
N ILE A 105 47.19 -13.74 -7.57
CA ILE A 105 48.07 -14.84 -7.12
C ILE A 105 48.91 -15.37 -8.28
N ARG A 106 48.33 -15.50 -9.47
CA ARG A 106 49.06 -15.94 -10.68
C ARG A 106 50.17 -14.96 -11.10
N ASN A 107 50.02 -13.66 -10.86
CA ASN A 107 51.00 -12.65 -11.29
C ASN A 107 52.15 -12.42 -10.28
N ASN A 108 52.15 -13.16 -9.17
CA ASN A 108 53.12 -13.02 -8.09
C ASN A 108 53.99 -14.29 -7.89
N ASN A 109 53.89 -15.24 -8.82
CA ASN A 109 54.75 -16.40 -9.02
C ASN A 109 55.37 -16.30 -10.43
#